data_AF-A0A3M8LB61-F1
#
_entry.id   AF-A0A3M8LB61-F1
#
_cell.length_a   1.000
_cell.length_b   1.000
_cell.length_c   1.000
_cell.angle_alpha   90.00
_cell.angle_beta   90.00
_cell.angle_gamma   90.00
#
_symmetry.space_group_name_H-M   'P 1'
#
loop_
_entity.id
_entity.type
_entity.pdbx_description
1 polymer ?
#
loop_
_entity_poly.entity_id
_entity_poly.type
_entity_poly.pdbx_seq_one_letter_code
_entity_poly.pdbx_strand_id
1 'polypeptide(L)'
;MVTATMLAEARAEVSQADQKASMLLAALGIGFGLVLSGQLAGDWSPDSLSARGASAWWVGAALAVASVAMVAMAVWPRFHAADLSGGIAYWGHVASYGSVQEFSEALEGNAMAAPDRTVHQLWHLSRLVRRKYAWIRRSMCVAGVAVLIIGAALFFG
;
A
#
# COMPACT_ATOMS: atom_id res chain seq x y z
N MET A 1 3.41 0.01 -31.01
CA MET A 1 2.00 0.25 -30.64
C MET A 1 1.59 -0.53 -29.39
N VAL A 2 1.80 -1.85 -29.32
CA VAL A 2 1.40 -2.69 -28.16
C VAL A 2 1.99 -2.21 -26.81
N THR A 3 3.29 -1.90 -26.75
CA THR A 3 3.96 -1.44 -25.52
C THR A 3 3.43 -0.10 -24.98
N ALA A 4 3.04 0.82 -25.88
CA ALA A 4 2.46 2.09 -25.48
C ALA A 4 1.04 1.90 -24.88
N THR A 5 0.25 0.99 -25.46
CA THR A 5 -1.07 0.61 -24.92
C THR A 5 -0.93 -0.04 -23.55
N MET A 6 -0.03 -1.03 -23.41
CA MET A 6 0.24 -1.68 -22.11
C MET A 6 0.74 -0.68 -21.05
N LEU A 7 1.53 0.33 -21.45
CA LEU A 7 1.97 1.38 -20.54
C LEU A 7 0.79 2.26 -20.07
N ALA A 8 -0.15 2.59 -20.96
CA ALA A 8 -1.36 3.31 -20.59
C ALA A 8 -2.25 2.49 -19.63
N GLU A 9 -2.43 1.20 -19.90
CA GLU A 9 -3.12 0.26 -19.01
C GLU A 9 -2.45 0.17 -17.63
N ALA A 10 -1.12 0.03 -17.58
CA ALA A 10 -0.38 -0.03 -16.33
C ALA A 10 -0.53 1.26 -15.52
N ARG A 11 -0.52 2.44 -16.15
CA ARG A 11 -0.76 3.73 -15.48
C ARG A 11 -2.18 3.81 -14.91
N ALA A 12 -3.18 3.37 -15.67
CA ALA A 12 -4.56 3.30 -15.21
C ALA A 12 -4.72 2.35 -14.02
N GLU A 13 -4.07 1.18 -14.07
CA GLU A 13 -4.07 0.19 -12.99
C GLU A 13 -3.37 0.70 -11.72
N VAL A 14 -2.33 1.52 -11.83
CA VAL A 14 -1.73 2.17 -10.63
C VAL A 14 -2.78 3.05 -9.93
N SER A 15 -3.47 3.91 -10.69
CA SER A 15 -4.52 4.78 -10.15
C SER A 15 -5.66 3.96 -9.52
N GLN A 16 -6.08 2.89 -10.19
CA GLN A 16 -7.14 2.01 -9.68
C GLN A 16 -6.71 1.28 -8.40
N ALA A 17 -5.46 0.81 -8.31
CA ALA A 17 -4.93 0.19 -7.11
C ALA A 17 -4.86 1.18 -5.93
N ASP A 18 -4.50 2.44 -6.19
CA ASP A 18 -4.47 3.50 -5.17
C ASP A 18 -5.87 3.87 -4.67
N GLN A 19 -6.85 3.92 -5.56
CA GLN A 19 -8.25 4.13 -5.17
C GLN A 19 -8.76 2.97 -4.30
N LYS A 20 -8.52 1.71 -4.70
CA LYS A 20 -8.91 0.52 -3.91
C LYS A 20 -8.26 0.52 -2.52
N ALA A 21 -6.96 0.83 -2.44
CA ALA A 21 -6.25 0.90 -1.17
C ALA A 21 -6.77 2.03 -0.27
N SER A 22 -7.04 3.21 -0.82
CA SER A 22 -7.59 4.34 -0.06
C SER A 22 -8.99 4.04 0.47
N MET A 23 -9.84 3.43 -0.34
CA MET A 23 -11.20 3.03 0.05
C MET A 23 -11.17 1.95 1.15
N LEU A 24 -10.26 0.97 1.01
CA LEU A 24 -10.07 -0.06 2.05
C LEU A 24 -9.53 0.55 3.35
N LEU A 25 -8.57 1.46 3.29
CA LEU A 25 -8.04 2.15 4.47
C LEU A 25 -9.14 2.94 5.20
N ALA A 26 -9.98 3.66 4.45
CA ALA A 26 -11.14 4.35 5.01
C ALA A 26 -12.13 3.38 5.67
N ALA A 27 -12.46 2.28 4.99
CA ALA A 27 -13.38 1.26 5.53
C ALA A 27 -12.84 0.61 6.82
N LEU A 28 -11.55 0.25 6.85
CA LEU A 28 -10.90 -0.30 8.05
C LEU A 28 -10.85 0.73 9.18
N GLY A 29 -10.53 1.99 8.87
CA GLY A 29 -10.51 3.08 9.83
C GLY A 29 -11.87 3.31 10.48
N ILE A 30 -12.95 3.31 9.69
CA ILE A 30 -14.33 3.40 10.21
C ILE A 30 -14.67 2.17 11.04
N GLY A 31 -14.45 0.97 10.49
CA GLY A 31 -14.83 -0.29 11.14
C GLY A 31 -14.14 -0.48 12.50
N PHE A 32 -12.81 -0.41 12.53
CA PHE A 32 -12.05 -0.54 13.78
C PHE A 32 -12.20 0.68 14.70
N GLY A 33 -12.39 1.88 14.13
CA GLY A 33 -12.70 3.08 14.90
C GLY A 33 -13.99 2.95 15.70
N LEU A 34 -15.04 2.35 15.12
CA LEU A 34 -16.30 2.07 15.82
C LEU A 34 -16.10 1.07 16.96
N VAL A 35 -15.33 0.01 16.73
CA VAL A 35 -14.99 -0.99 17.78
C VAL A 35 -14.23 -0.34 18.92
N LEU A 36 -13.26 0.53 18.63
CA LEU A 36 -12.50 1.26 19.65
C LEU A 36 -13.37 2.28 20.40
N SER A 37 -14.24 2.99 19.68
CA SER A 37 -15.14 3.99 20.27
C SER A 37 -16.17 3.36 21.21
N GLY A 38 -16.70 2.19 20.85
CA GLY A 38 -17.62 1.45 21.73
C GLY A 38 -16.99 1.03 23.06
N GLN A 39 -15.67 0.78 23.09
CA GLN A 39 -14.94 0.48 24.32
C GLN A 39 -14.69 1.72 25.16
N LEU A 40 -14.32 2.84 24.53
CA LEU A 40 -14.07 4.09 25.23
C LEU A 40 -15.36 4.71 25.81
N ALA A 41 -16.50 4.46 25.18
CA ALA A 41 -17.80 5.01 25.58
C ALA A 41 -18.60 4.12 26.53
N GLY A 42 -18.23 2.84 26.69
CA GLY A 42 -18.96 1.87 27.50
C GLY A 42 -18.18 1.41 28.74
N ASP A 43 -18.87 0.68 29.63
CA ASP A 43 -18.26 0.04 30.80
C ASP A 43 -17.51 -1.27 30.46
N TRP A 44 -17.42 -1.62 29.17
CA TRP A 44 -16.78 -2.85 28.73
C TRP A 44 -15.26 -2.66 28.64
N SER A 45 -14.52 -3.53 29.32
CA SER A 45 -13.05 -3.59 29.26
C SER A 45 -12.60 -4.99 28.82
N PRO A 46 -11.52 -5.12 28.02
CA PRO A 46 -10.90 -6.42 27.77
C PRO A 46 -10.53 -7.19 29.06
N ASP A 47 -10.34 -6.47 30.17
CA ASP A 47 -10.02 -7.05 31.48
C ASP A 47 -11.20 -7.78 32.14
N SER A 48 -12.43 -7.56 31.67
CA SER A 48 -13.61 -8.29 32.14
C SER A 48 -13.78 -9.65 31.46
N LEU A 49 -12.94 -9.99 30.48
CA LEU A 49 -12.96 -11.29 29.79
C LEU A 49 -12.16 -12.33 30.56
N SER A 50 -12.55 -13.60 30.43
CA SER A 50 -11.66 -14.72 30.78
C SER A 50 -10.27 -14.57 30.15
N ALA A 51 -9.23 -15.16 30.74
CA ALA A 51 -7.86 -15.07 30.23
C ALA A 51 -7.73 -15.48 28.74
N ARG A 52 -8.56 -16.44 28.29
CA ARG A 52 -8.64 -16.84 26.88
C ARG A 52 -9.27 -15.75 26.02
N GLY A 53 -10.39 -15.15 26.44
CA GLY A 53 -11.03 -14.04 25.76
C GLY A 53 -10.12 -12.82 25.65
N ALA A 54 -9.45 -12.43 26.74
CA ALA A 54 -8.49 -11.33 26.75
C ALA A 54 -7.33 -11.58 25.78
N SER A 55 -6.76 -12.79 25.76
CA SER A 55 -5.70 -13.15 24.82
C SER A 55 -6.14 -13.08 23.36
N ALA A 56 -7.34 -13.60 23.05
CA ALA A 56 -7.92 -13.53 21.71
C ALA A 56 -8.16 -12.08 21.29
N TRP A 57 -8.69 -11.25 22.19
CA TRP A 57 -8.95 -9.85 21.91
C TRP A 57 -7.66 -9.09 21.54
N TRP A 58 -6.58 -9.24 22.32
CA TRP A 58 -5.31 -8.58 22.04
C TRP A 58 -4.66 -9.08 20.74
N VAL A 59 -4.75 -10.37 20.43
CA VAL A 59 -4.30 -10.93 19.14
C VAL A 59 -5.10 -10.32 17.98
N GLY A 60 -6.42 -10.24 18.13
CA GLY A 60 -7.31 -9.62 17.15
C GLY A 60 -6.99 -8.15 16.93
N ALA A 61 -6.75 -7.38 18.00
CA ALA A 61 -6.35 -5.98 17.94
C ALA A 61 -5.00 -5.79 17.23
N ALA A 62 -4.00 -6.64 17.53
CA ALA A 62 -2.71 -6.61 16.86
C ALA A 62 -2.82 -6.88 15.35
N LEU A 63 -3.67 -7.85 14.95
CA LEU A 63 -3.95 -8.14 13.55
C LEU A 63 -4.70 -6.99 12.87
N ALA A 64 -5.65 -6.35 13.55
CA ALA A 64 -6.35 -5.18 13.03
C ALA A 64 -5.35 -4.05 12.69
N VAL A 65 -4.45 -3.72 13.62
CA VAL A 65 -3.37 -2.73 13.39
C VAL A 65 -2.47 -3.15 12.23
N ALA A 66 -2.04 -4.42 12.20
CA ALA A 66 -1.22 -4.94 11.11
C ALA A 66 -1.92 -4.81 9.75
N SER A 67 -3.23 -5.07 9.67
CA SER A 67 -4.00 -4.94 8.43
C SER A 67 -4.06 -3.50 7.91
N VAL A 68 -4.19 -2.52 8.82
CA VAL A 68 -4.17 -1.08 8.50
C VAL A 68 -2.78 -0.68 8.00
N ALA A 69 -1.73 -1.11 8.69
CA ALA A 69 -0.35 -0.87 8.26
C ALA A 69 -0.08 -1.46 6.86
N MET A 70 -0.59 -2.66 6.57
CA MET A 70 -0.43 -3.29 5.25
C MET A 70 -1.09 -2.50 4.13
N VAL A 71 -2.31 -1.99 4.31
CA VAL A 71 -2.96 -1.16 3.27
C VAL A 71 -2.31 0.23 3.17
N ALA A 72 -1.83 0.79 4.28
CA ALA A 72 -1.02 2.01 4.25
C ALA A 72 0.27 1.82 3.41
N MET A 73 0.91 0.65 3.50
CA MET A 73 2.05 0.31 2.63
C MET A 73 1.67 0.16 1.14
N ALA A 74 0.39 0.00 0.79
CA ALA A 74 -0.04 0.01 -0.61
C ALA A 74 -0.05 1.44 -1.19
N VAL A 75 -0.46 2.43 -0.40
CA VAL A 75 -0.50 3.86 -0.79
C VAL A 75 0.81 4.60 -0.53
N TRP A 76 1.70 4.06 0.29
CA TRP A 76 2.98 4.69 0.62
C TRP A 76 3.78 5.04 -0.66
N PRO A 77 4.26 6.29 -0.78
CA PRO A 77 5.00 6.72 -1.96
C PRO A 77 6.30 5.92 -2.09
N ARG A 78 6.53 5.33 -3.25
CA ARG A 78 7.75 4.56 -3.55
C ARG A 78 8.49 5.24 -4.69
N PHE A 79 9.63 5.83 -4.36
CA PHE A 79 10.57 6.36 -5.33
C PHE A 79 11.62 5.29 -5.64
N HIS A 80 11.96 5.11 -6.91
CA HIS A 80 13.04 4.21 -7.33
C HIS A 80 14.10 5.03 -8.07
N ALA A 81 15.05 5.58 -7.32
CA ALA A 81 16.19 6.31 -7.90
C ALA A 81 17.33 5.37 -8.36
N ALA A 82 17.18 4.05 -8.14
CA ALA A 82 18.30 3.11 -8.17
C ALA A 82 18.80 2.71 -9.58
N ASP A 83 18.12 3.10 -10.66
CA ASP A 83 18.43 2.61 -12.02
C ASP A 83 18.89 3.74 -12.97
N LEU A 84 19.67 4.69 -12.45
CA LEU A 84 20.26 5.79 -13.21
C LEU A 84 21.25 5.34 -14.29
N SER A 85 21.77 4.10 -14.22
CA SER A 85 22.71 3.55 -15.19
C SER A 85 22.13 3.40 -16.61
N GLY A 86 20.80 3.36 -16.73
CA GLY A 86 20.11 3.30 -18.03
C GLY A 86 19.79 4.67 -18.64
N GLY A 87 19.95 5.77 -17.91
CA GLY A 87 19.54 7.12 -18.33
C GLY A 87 18.19 7.59 -17.79
N ILE A 88 17.69 8.70 -18.34
CA ILE A 88 16.49 9.39 -17.80
C ILE A 88 15.21 8.82 -18.41
N ALA A 89 14.51 7.98 -17.64
CA ALA A 89 13.30 7.28 -18.11
C ALA A 89 11.98 7.91 -17.63
N TYR A 90 11.93 8.54 -16.46
CA TYR A 90 10.70 9.13 -15.91
C TYR A 90 11.01 10.17 -14.83
N TRP A 91 9.97 10.85 -14.33
CA TRP A 91 10.07 11.96 -13.38
C TRP A 91 10.85 11.62 -12.10
N GLY A 92 10.86 10.36 -11.65
CA GLY A 92 11.60 9.93 -10.47
C GLY A 92 13.12 9.99 -10.65
N HIS A 93 13.62 9.81 -11.88
CA HIS A 93 15.03 10.04 -12.20
C HIS A 93 15.34 11.55 -12.30
N VAL A 94 14.38 12.37 -12.74
CA VAL A 94 14.56 13.84 -12.74
C VAL A 94 14.66 14.36 -11.31
N ALA A 95 13.81 13.86 -10.41
CA ALA A 95 13.78 14.25 -9.01
C ALA A 95 15.00 13.79 -8.21
N SER A 96 15.85 12.90 -8.74
CA SER A 96 17.09 12.46 -8.08
C SER A 96 18.31 13.33 -8.38
N TYR A 97 18.23 14.27 -9.33
CA TYR A 97 19.32 15.21 -9.60
C TYR A 97 19.33 16.37 -8.59
N GLY A 98 20.52 16.78 -8.15
CA GLY A 98 20.70 17.83 -7.15
C GLY A 98 20.58 19.25 -7.71
N SER A 99 20.67 19.42 -9.03
CA SER A 99 20.55 20.71 -9.71
C SER A 99 19.98 20.59 -11.13
N VAL A 100 19.48 21.71 -11.67
CA VAL A 100 19.00 21.78 -13.05
C VAL A 100 20.13 21.60 -14.05
N GLN A 101 21.34 22.10 -13.74
CA GLN A 101 22.53 21.96 -14.58
C GLN A 101 22.92 20.48 -14.74
N GLU A 102 23.00 19.74 -13.63
CA GLU A 102 23.29 18.30 -13.63
C GLU A 102 22.25 17.50 -14.43
N PHE A 103 20.97 17.86 -14.30
CA PHE A 103 19.90 17.26 -15.09
C PHE A 103 20.04 17.56 -16.59
N SER A 104 20.31 18.82 -16.97
CA SER A 104 20.46 19.22 -18.37
C SER A 104 21.63 18.50 -19.04
N GLU A 105 22.79 18.43 -18.38
CA GLU A 105 23.97 17.70 -18.86
C GLU A 105 23.67 16.20 -19.04
N ALA A 106 22.98 15.59 -18.08
CA ALA A 106 22.56 14.20 -18.18
C ALA A 106 21.50 13.96 -19.26
N LEU A 107 20.62 14.93 -19.53
CA LEU A 107 19.59 14.83 -20.56
C LEU A 107 20.20 14.90 -21.97
N GLU A 108 21.21 15.74 -22.17
CA GLU A 108 21.92 15.86 -23.45
C GLU A 108 22.80 14.64 -23.73
N GLY A 109 23.41 14.05 -22.69
CA GLY A 109 24.35 12.92 -22.84
C GLY A 109 23.76 11.51 -22.69
N ASN A 110 22.67 11.33 -21.93
CA ASN A 110 22.17 10.02 -21.48
C ASN A 110 20.64 9.86 -21.58
N ALA A 111 19.97 10.56 -22.51
CA ALA A 111 18.55 10.32 -22.74
C ALA A 111 18.30 8.93 -23.34
N MET A 112 17.48 8.11 -22.67
CA MET A 112 17.03 6.83 -23.23
C MET A 112 16.23 7.05 -24.50
N ALA A 113 16.48 6.20 -25.51
CA ALA A 113 15.63 6.14 -26.69
C ALA A 113 14.17 5.88 -26.31
N ALA A 114 13.23 6.51 -27.02
CA ALA A 114 11.80 6.44 -26.72
C ALA A 114 11.23 5.00 -26.54
N PRO A 115 11.58 4.00 -27.38
CA PRO A 115 11.09 2.63 -27.17
C PRO A 115 11.64 1.98 -25.90
N ASP A 116 12.93 2.15 -25.59
CA ASP A 116 13.56 1.58 -24.40
C ASP A 116 13.02 2.21 -23.12
N ARG A 117 12.80 3.54 -23.15
CA ARG A 117 12.14 4.28 -22.07
C ARG A 117 10.74 3.74 -21.79
N THR A 118 9.96 3.43 -22.83
CA THR A 118 8.59 2.90 -22.71
C THR A 118 8.59 1.52 -22.08
N VAL A 119 9.49 0.63 -22.51
CA VAL A 119 9.64 -0.73 -21.95
C VAL A 119 10.08 -0.67 -20.49
N HIS A 120 11.06 0.18 -20.18
CA HIS A 120 11.55 0.38 -18.81
C HIS A 120 10.44 0.89 -17.88
N GLN A 121 9.68 1.91 -18.30
CA GLN A 121 8.58 2.43 -17.50
C GLN A 121 7.47 1.39 -17.32
N LEU A 122 7.12 0.64 -18.37
CA LEU A 122 6.13 -0.43 -18.29
C LEU A 122 6.54 -1.48 -17.26
N TRP A 123 7.79 -1.95 -17.30
CA TRP A 123 8.30 -2.93 -16.35
C TRP A 123 8.21 -2.47 -14.88
N HIS A 124 8.62 -1.23 -14.60
CA HIS A 124 8.55 -0.67 -13.24
C HIS A 124 7.10 -0.50 -12.77
N LEU A 125 6.21 0.04 -13.62
CA LEU A 125 4.81 0.23 -13.26
C LEU A 125 4.09 -1.11 -13.05
N SER A 126 4.29 -2.12 -13.90
CA SER A 126 3.69 -3.44 -13.71
C SER A 126 4.13 -4.09 -12.38
N ARG A 127 5.40 -3.95 -12.00
CA ARG A 127 5.90 -4.44 -10.69
C ARG A 127 5.29 -3.65 -9.53
N LEU A 128 5.12 -2.34 -9.67
CA LEU A 128 4.48 -1.50 -8.67
C LEU A 128 3.01 -1.91 -8.47
N VAL A 129 2.24 -2.06 -9.55
CA VAL A 129 0.84 -2.53 -9.52
C VAL A 129 0.73 -3.87 -8.80
N ARG A 130 1.54 -4.86 -9.20
CA ARG A 130 1.58 -6.18 -8.54
C ARG A 130 1.85 -6.08 -7.04
N ARG A 131 2.79 -5.22 -6.62
CA ARG A 131 3.10 -5.00 -5.20
C ARG A 131 1.95 -4.35 -4.44
N LYS A 132 1.28 -3.34 -5.03
CA LYS A 132 0.11 -2.69 -4.42
C LYS A 132 -1.00 -3.71 -4.18
N TYR A 133 -1.35 -4.51 -5.19
CA TYR A 133 -2.35 -5.57 -5.04
C TYR A 133 -1.97 -6.65 -4.02
N ALA A 134 -0.68 -6.99 -3.90
CA ALA A 134 -0.23 -7.94 -2.89
C ALA A 134 -0.44 -7.41 -1.46
N TRP A 135 -0.17 -6.12 -1.21
CA TRP A 135 -0.44 -5.49 0.08
C TRP A 135 -1.93 -5.37 0.39
N ILE A 136 -2.75 -4.98 -0.60
CA ILE A 136 -4.22 -4.94 -0.47
C ILE A 136 -4.76 -6.32 -0.09
N ARG A 137 -4.35 -7.37 -0.82
CA ARG A 137 -4.81 -8.75 -0.56
C ARG A 137 -4.44 -9.22 0.85
N ARG A 138 -3.18 -9.00 1.27
CA ARG A 138 -2.73 -9.37 2.61
C ARG A 138 -3.51 -8.62 3.69
N SER A 139 -3.71 -7.31 3.51
CA SER A 139 -4.53 -6.49 4.42
C SER A 139 -5.95 -7.06 4.56
N MET A 140 -6.62 -7.38 3.45
CA MET A 140 -7.98 -7.95 3.49
C MET A 140 -8.03 -9.29 4.25
N CYS A 141 -7.07 -10.19 4.00
CA CYS A 141 -7.02 -11.48 4.72
C CYS A 141 -6.79 -11.27 6.22
N VAL A 142 -5.82 -10.43 6.59
CA VAL A 142 -5.48 -10.16 8.00
C VAL A 142 -6.63 -9.43 8.70
N ALA A 143 -7.29 -8.48 8.05
CA ALA A 143 -8.47 -7.81 8.59
C ALA A 143 -9.63 -8.77 8.82
N GLY A 144 -9.89 -9.69 7.88
CA GLY A 144 -10.91 -10.72 8.05
C GLY A 144 -10.64 -11.63 9.25
N VAL A 145 -9.39 -12.08 9.42
CA VAL A 145 -8.99 -12.88 10.60
C VAL A 145 -9.11 -12.06 11.88
N ALA A 146 -8.70 -10.79 11.87
CA ALA A 146 -8.84 -9.90 13.02
C ALA A 146 -10.29 -9.77 13.48
N VAL A 147 -11.22 -9.52 12.55
CA VAL A 147 -12.66 -9.42 12.85
C VAL A 147 -13.20 -10.71 13.46
N LEU A 148 -12.85 -11.87 12.92
CA LEU A 148 -13.29 -13.16 13.44
C LEU A 148 -12.75 -13.41 14.86
N ILE A 149 -11.47 -13.11 15.12
CA ILE A 149 -10.85 -13.31 16.43
C ILE A 149 -11.43 -12.34 17.47
N ILE A 150 -11.62 -11.06 17.12
CA ILE A 150 -12.25 -10.06 18.00
C ILE A 150 -13.68 -10.48 18.31
N GLY A 151 -14.46 -10.90 17.31
CA GLY A 151 -15.82 -11.39 17.50
C GLY A 151 -15.86 -12.64 18.39
N ALA A 152 -14.96 -13.60 18.17
CA ALA A 152 -14.86 -14.81 18.99
C ALA A 152 -14.51 -14.51 20.45
N ALA A 153 -13.66 -13.51 20.71
CA ALA A 153 -13.27 -13.09 22.06
C ALA A 153 -14.49 -12.73 22.93
N LEU A 154 -15.54 -12.15 22.33
CA LEU A 154 -16.76 -11.76 23.03
C LEU A 154 -17.59 -12.95 23.54
N PHE A 155 -17.37 -14.15 23.01
CA PHE A 155 -18.04 -15.38 23.48
C PHE A 155 -17.27 -16.08 24.62
N PHE A 156 -16.03 -15.65 24.90
CA PHE A 156 -15.21 -16.15 26.01
C PHE A 156 -15.32 -15.21 27.22
N GLY A 157 -16.53 -15.11 27.78
CA GLY A 157 -16.80 -14.49 29.08
C GLY A 157 -15.99 -15.14 30.19
#